data_AF-A0A971MYA6-F1
#
_entry.id   AF-A0A971MYA6-F1
#
_cell.length_a   1.000
_cell.length_b   1.000
_cell.length_c   1.000
_cell.angle_alpha   90.00
_cell.angle_beta   90.00
_cell.angle_gamma   90.00
#
_symmetry.space_group_name_H-M   'P 1'
#
loop_
_entity.id
_entity.type
_entity.pdbx_description
1 polymer ?
#
loop_
_entity_poly.entity_id
_entity_poly.type
_entity_poly.pdbx_seq_one_letter_code
_entity_poly.pdbx_strand_id
1 'polypeptide(L)'
;MTEKRISLKTWIERFNNNEFENENTNVQIEAGWYDWFCRDTSLKNKTKKMGQIIKQIKDGGKVDLNNMYVWFKNNCPMSGPLYDDFRIANINDGATQLLVQLDSPWEDTKYVVYSVDDFFDKPVLLTNSSRELVKWLNGVLQ
;
A
#
# COMPACT_ATOMS: atom_id res chain seq x y z
N MET A 1 -5.01 15.65 -16.06
CA MET A 1 -5.58 16.02 -14.75
C MET A 1 -4.57 15.59 -13.71
N THR A 2 -4.03 16.51 -12.92
CA THR A 2 -3.14 16.15 -11.80
C THR A 2 -3.98 15.38 -10.79
N GLU A 3 -3.72 14.08 -10.64
CA GLU A 3 -4.36 13.28 -9.59
C GLU A 3 -4.15 13.98 -8.24
N LYS A 4 -5.24 14.21 -7.52
CA LYS A 4 -5.20 14.89 -6.23
C LYS A 4 -4.63 13.92 -5.19
N ARG A 5 -3.30 13.89 -5.08
CA ARG A 5 -2.58 13.16 -4.03
C ARG A 5 -2.99 13.72 -2.67
N ILE A 6 -3.45 12.85 -1.78
CA ILE A 6 -3.69 13.18 -0.37
C ILE A 6 -2.58 12.58 0.48
N SER A 7 -2.19 13.25 1.56
CA SER A 7 -1.16 12.71 2.45
C SER A 7 -1.62 11.41 3.11
N LEU A 8 -0.66 10.56 3.50
CA LEU A 8 -0.91 9.37 4.29
C LEU A 8 -1.72 9.68 5.54
N LYS A 9 -1.43 10.79 6.22
CA LYS A 9 -2.20 11.26 7.37
C LYS A 9 -3.67 11.46 7.03
N THR A 10 -3.97 12.24 6.00
CA THR A 10 -5.35 12.46 5.54
C THR A 10 -5.99 11.17 5.05
N TRP A 11 -5.23 10.31 4.36
CA TRP A 11 -5.72 9.02 3.90
C TRP A 11 -6.16 8.13 5.07
N ILE A 12 -5.35 8.06 6.13
CA ILE A 12 -5.66 7.30 7.35
C ILE A 12 -6.89 7.86 8.06
N GLU A 13 -7.02 9.18 8.15
CA GLU A 13 -8.22 9.84 8.71
C GLU A 13 -9.49 9.45 7.92
N ARG A 14 -9.46 9.56 6.59
CA ARG A 14 -10.58 9.17 5.71
C ARG A 14 -10.91 7.68 5.84
N PHE A 15 -9.89 6.83 5.90
CA PHE A 15 -10.07 5.38 6.10
C PHE A 15 -10.76 5.08 7.44
N ASN A 16 -10.33 5.70 8.53
CA ASN A 16 -10.93 5.53 9.85
C ASN A 16 -12.37 6.07 9.93
N ASN A 17 -12.70 7.07 9.10
CA ASN A 17 -14.06 7.59 8.95
C ASN A 17 -14.95 6.73 8.02
N ASN A 18 -14.47 5.58 7.55
CA ASN A 18 -15.16 4.67 6.62
C ASN A 18 -15.49 5.31 5.26
N GLU A 19 -14.78 6.36 4.84
CA GLU A 19 -15.06 7.03 3.56
C GLU A 19 -14.82 6.13 2.34
N PHE A 20 -14.00 5.08 2.49
CA PHE A 20 -13.70 4.11 1.44
C PHE A 20 -14.56 2.82 1.53
N GLU A 21 -15.54 2.73 2.44
CA GLU A 21 -16.46 1.59 2.56
C GLU A 21 -17.62 1.69 1.54
N ASN A 22 -17.28 1.78 0.24
CA ASN A 22 -18.22 1.90 -0.87
C ASN A 22 -17.73 1.07 -2.07
N GLU A 23 -18.61 0.31 -2.72
CA GLU A 23 -18.25 -0.53 -3.89
C GLU A 23 -18.09 0.25 -5.19
N ASN A 24 -18.43 1.55 -5.20
CA ASN A 24 -18.23 2.41 -6.36
C ASN A 24 -16.75 2.53 -6.70
N THR A 25 -16.38 2.13 -7.92
CA THR A 25 -15.02 2.19 -8.45
C THR A 25 -14.39 3.58 -8.30
N ASN A 26 -15.15 4.66 -8.48
CA ASN A 26 -14.62 6.03 -8.33
C ASN A 26 -14.17 6.31 -6.89
N VAL A 27 -14.88 5.80 -5.88
CA VAL A 27 -14.46 5.93 -4.47
C VAL A 27 -13.16 5.15 -4.24
N GLN A 28 -12.96 4.04 -4.93
CA GLN A 28 -11.75 3.24 -4.82
C GLN A 28 -10.57 3.88 -5.58
N ILE A 29 -10.82 4.51 -6.74
CA ILE A 29 -9.83 5.35 -7.42
C ILE A 29 -9.43 6.51 -6.50
N GLU A 30 -10.37 7.17 -5.83
CA GLU A 30 -10.08 8.20 -4.83
C GLU A 30 -9.34 7.67 -3.59
N ALA A 31 -9.53 6.40 -3.25
CA ALA A 31 -8.74 5.73 -2.23
C ALA A 31 -7.30 5.49 -2.69
N GLY A 32 -6.99 5.55 -3.99
CA GLY A 32 -5.64 5.44 -4.53
C GLY A 32 -5.43 4.24 -5.45
N TRP A 33 -6.48 3.57 -5.92
CA TRP A 33 -6.33 2.52 -6.94
C TRP A 33 -5.89 3.09 -8.28
N TYR A 34 -4.71 2.68 -8.73
CA TYR A 34 -4.11 3.14 -9.99
C TYR A 34 -4.35 2.16 -11.15
N ASP A 35 -4.21 0.87 -10.89
CA ASP A 35 -4.32 -0.19 -11.91
C ASP A 35 -4.72 -1.51 -11.25
N TRP A 36 -5.64 -2.25 -11.86
CA TRP A 36 -6.13 -3.52 -11.31
C TRP A 36 -6.65 -4.47 -12.40
N PHE A 37 -6.51 -5.76 -12.13
CA PHE A 37 -7.02 -6.84 -13.00
C PHE A 37 -8.16 -7.64 -12.36
N CYS A 38 -8.43 -7.43 -11.06
CA CYS A 38 -9.60 -7.98 -10.39
C CYS A 38 -10.89 -7.26 -10.80
N ARG A 39 -12.05 -7.76 -10.37
CA ARG A 39 -13.32 -7.06 -10.56
C ARG A 39 -13.36 -5.78 -9.74
N ASP A 40 -13.95 -4.72 -10.28
CA ASP A 40 -14.19 -3.45 -9.58
C ASP A 40 -14.83 -3.62 -8.19
N THR A 41 -15.82 -4.52 -8.08
CA THR A 41 -16.49 -4.83 -6.82
C THR A 41 -15.57 -5.45 -5.75
N SER A 42 -14.39 -5.93 -6.14
CA SER A 42 -13.38 -6.47 -5.23
C SER A 42 -12.53 -5.37 -4.58
N LEU A 43 -12.45 -4.18 -5.19
CA LEU A 43 -11.54 -3.11 -4.78
C LEU A 43 -11.81 -2.65 -3.34
N LYS A 44 -13.08 -2.44 -2.95
CA LYS A 44 -13.46 -2.08 -1.58
C LYS A 44 -12.85 -3.01 -0.54
N ASN A 45 -13.00 -4.32 -0.72
CA ASN A 45 -12.50 -5.31 0.24
C ASN A 45 -10.97 -5.37 0.25
N LYS A 46 -10.31 -5.14 -0.90
CA LYS A 46 -8.86 -5.07 -1.01
C LYS A 46 -8.30 -3.80 -0.36
N THR A 47 -8.93 -2.64 -0.57
CA THR A 47 -8.65 -1.38 0.14
C THR A 47 -8.77 -1.59 1.64
N LYS A 48 -9.84 -2.26 2.10
CA LYS A 48 -10.02 -2.59 3.51
C LYS A 48 -8.88 -3.45 4.04
N LYS A 49 -8.50 -4.53 3.33
CA LYS A 49 -7.39 -5.44 3.71
C LYS A 49 -6.08 -4.67 3.89
N MET A 50 -5.68 -3.86 2.91
CA MET A 50 -4.44 -3.09 2.96
C MET A 50 -4.53 -1.91 3.94
N GLY A 51 -5.68 -1.25 4.01
CA GLY A 51 -5.94 -0.13 4.91
C GLY A 51 -5.88 -0.49 6.39
N GLN A 52 -6.25 -1.72 6.77
CA GLN A 52 -6.05 -2.20 8.14
C GLN A 52 -4.57 -2.24 8.55
N ILE A 53 -3.64 -2.36 7.59
CA ILE A 53 -2.19 -2.26 7.83
C ILE A 53 -1.78 -0.79 7.86
N ILE A 54 -2.15 -0.03 6.83
CA ILE A 54 -1.73 1.37 6.64
C ILE A 54 -2.18 2.26 7.80
N LYS A 55 -3.39 2.07 8.33
CA LYS A 55 -3.91 2.85 9.46
C LYS A 55 -3.10 2.72 10.77
N GLN A 56 -2.20 1.74 10.85
CA GLN A 56 -1.36 1.49 12.03
C GLN A 56 0.02 2.13 11.94
N ILE A 57 0.34 2.78 10.81
CA ILE A 57 1.57 3.55 10.63
C ILE A 57 1.48 4.82 11.48
N LYS A 58 2.57 5.16 12.16
CA LYS A 58 2.70 6.31 13.07
C LYS A 58 3.86 7.20 12.62
N ASP A 59 3.83 8.45 13.08
CA ASP A 59 4.95 9.37 12.92
C ASP A 59 6.24 8.81 13.56
N GLY A 60 7.40 9.15 12.97
CA GLY A 60 8.72 8.70 13.45
C GLY A 60 9.15 7.32 12.96
N GLY A 61 8.35 6.67 12.11
CA GLY A 61 8.70 5.41 11.44
C GLY A 61 9.50 5.60 10.14
N LYS A 62 9.34 4.63 9.23
CA LYS A 62 10.00 4.60 7.90
C LYS A 62 9.38 5.55 6.88
N VAL A 63 8.23 6.15 7.18
CA VAL A 63 7.46 6.98 6.23
C VAL A 63 7.03 8.29 6.87
N ASP A 64 6.98 9.35 6.06
CA ASP A 64 6.49 10.67 6.48
C ASP A 64 4.99 10.78 6.18
N LEU A 65 4.17 10.81 7.22
CA LEU A 65 2.72 10.84 7.07
C LEU A 65 2.19 12.13 6.42
N ASN A 66 2.94 13.23 6.45
CA ASN A 66 2.50 14.52 5.92
C ASN A 66 2.97 14.73 4.48
N ASN A 67 4.15 14.20 4.12
CA ASN A 67 4.79 14.44 2.82
C ASN A 67 4.76 13.23 1.86
N MET A 68 4.23 12.10 2.30
CA MET A 68 4.04 10.91 1.45
C MET A 68 2.56 10.56 1.31
N TYR A 69 2.22 9.83 0.26
CA TYR A 69 0.88 9.29 -0.02
C TYR A 69 0.94 7.80 -0.34
N VAL A 70 -0.21 7.13 -0.29
CA VAL A 70 -0.36 5.72 -0.66
C VAL A 70 -1.12 5.58 -1.97
N TRP A 71 -0.76 4.57 -2.76
CA TRP A 71 -1.51 4.11 -3.92
C TRP A 71 -1.46 2.59 -4.03
N PHE A 72 -2.40 2.03 -4.78
CA PHE A 72 -2.70 0.60 -4.81
C PHE A 72 -2.65 0.04 -6.22
N LYS A 73 -2.21 -1.21 -6.31
CA LYS A 73 -2.38 -2.04 -7.50
C LYS A 73 -2.90 -3.42 -7.16
N ASN A 74 -3.55 -4.05 -8.13
CA ASN A 74 -3.78 -5.48 -8.16
C ASN A 74 -3.10 -5.99 -9.43
N ASN A 75 -2.02 -6.72 -9.27
CA ASN A 75 -1.14 -7.09 -10.37
C ASN A 75 -1.55 -8.43 -10.99
N CYS A 76 -1.41 -8.51 -12.31
CA CYS A 76 -1.54 -9.75 -13.08
C CYS A 76 -0.16 -10.24 -13.51
N PRO A 77 0.43 -11.22 -12.80
CA PRO A 77 1.71 -11.77 -13.20
C PRO A 77 1.56 -12.61 -14.48
N MET A 78 2.63 -12.72 -15.27
CA MET A 78 2.63 -13.58 -16.46
C MET A 78 2.36 -15.05 -16.11
N SER A 79 2.76 -15.47 -14.91
CA SER A 79 2.49 -16.80 -14.35
C SER A 79 2.14 -16.66 -12.86
N GLY A 80 1.06 -17.30 -12.42
CA GLY A 80 0.58 -17.30 -11.04
C GLY A 80 -0.73 -16.52 -10.82
N PRO A 81 -1.29 -16.55 -9.60
CA PRO A 81 -2.48 -15.80 -9.23
C PRO A 81 -2.26 -14.27 -9.22
N LEU A 82 -3.36 -13.52 -9.33
CA LEU A 82 -3.35 -12.08 -9.07
C LEU A 82 -2.94 -11.80 -7.62
N TYR A 83 -2.19 -10.72 -7.40
CA TYR A 83 -1.76 -10.30 -6.05
C TYR A 83 -1.94 -8.79 -5.86
N ASP A 84 -1.95 -8.34 -4.62
CA ASP A 84 -2.15 -6.93 -4.29
C ASP A 84 -0.82 -6.28 -3.91
N ASP A 85 -0.63 -5.01 -4.26
CA ASP A 85 0.42 -4.19 -3.67
C ASP A 85 -0.13 -2.84 -3.23
N PHE A 86 0.49 -2.28 -2.20
CA PHE A 86 0.39 -0.87 -1.92
C PHE A 86 1.79 -0.27 -1.93
N ARG A 87 1.86 1.00 -2.34
CA ARG A 87 3.11 1.72 -2.49
C ARG A 87 3.00 3.05 -1.78
N ILE A 88 4.09 3.46 -1.15
CA ILE A 88 4.20 4.75 -0.49
C ILE A 88 5.17 5.59 -1.31
N ALA A 89 4.74 6.79 -1.69
CA ALA A 89 5.48 7.68 -2.57
C ALA A 89 5.46 9.12 -2.05
N ASN A 90 6.47 9.90 -2.43
CA ASN A 90 6.55 11.31 -2.10
C ASN A 90 5.43 12.08 -2.81
N ILE A 91 4.71 12.96 -2.09
CA ILE A 91 3.61 13.75 -2.66
C ILE A 91 4.10 14.67 -3.79
N ASN A 92 5.28 15.26 -3.63
CA ASN A 92 5.76 16.32 -4.50
C ASN A 92 6.15 15.83 -5.90
N ASP A 93 6.87 14.71 -5.99
CA ASP A 93 7.39 14.19 -7.26
C ASP A 93 6.75 12.85 -7.68
N GLY A 94 6.07 12.14 -6.78
CA GLY A 94 5.49 10.83 -7.04
C GLY A 94 6.50 9.69 -7.01
N ALA A 95 7.74 9.94 -6.59
CA ALA A 95 8.77 8.92 -6.48
C ALA A 95 8.36 7.89 -5.42
N THR A 96 8.20 6.64 -5.85
CA THR A 96 7.92 5.53 -4.92
C THR A 96 9.11 5.34 -4.00
N GLN A 97 8.85 5.26 -2.71
CA GLN A 97 9.84 5.05 -1.65
C GLN A 97 9.76 3.61 -1.14
N LEU A 98 8.54 3.09 -0.95
CA LEU A 98 8.30 1.72 -0.53
C LEU A 98 7.27 1.04 -1.43
N LEU A 99 7.48 -0.25 -1.69
CA LEU A 99 6.54 -1.15 -2.34
C LEU A 99 6.29 -2.34 -1.42
N VAL A 100 5.03 -2.58 -1.07
CA VAL A 100 4.62 -3.67 -0.18
C VAL A 100 3.70 -4.61 -0.94
N GLN A 101 4.20 -5.80 -1.25
CA GLN A 101 3.43 -6.86 -1.91
C GLN A 101 2.71 -7.72 -0.89
N LEU A 102 1.50 -8.15 -1.25
CA LEU A 102 0.67 -9.07 -0.48
C LEU A 102 0.37 -10.30 -1.33
N ASP A 103 0.77 -11.47 -0.85
CA ASP A 103 0.51 -12.77 -1.49
C ASP A 103 1.06 -12.84 -2.93
N SER A 104 2.24 -12.24 -3.18
CA SER A 104 2.93 -12.32 -4.48
C SER A 104 3.30 -13.77 -4.80
N PRO A 105 3.03 -14.27 -6.02
CA PRO A 105 3.35 -15.65 -6.37
C PRO A 105 4.83 -15.91 -6.65
N TRP A 106 5.64 -14.86 -6.63
CA TRP A 106 7.09 -14.95 -6.80
C TRP A 106 7.84 -14.96 -5.47
N GLU A 107 7.11 -14.91 -4.36
CA GLU A 107 7.66 -14.76 -3.02
C GLU A 107 7.15 -15.87 -2.10
N ASP A 108 8.03 -16.40 -1.25
CA ASP A 108 7.67 -17.46 -0.28
C ASP A 108 6.96 -16.94 0.98
N THR A 109 6.81 -15.61 1.10
CA THR A 109 6.17 -14.98 2.25
C THR A 109 5.01 -14.09 1.84
N LYS A 110 4.03 -13.98 2.74
CA LYS A 110 2.81 -13.22 2.50
C LYS A 110 3.05 -11.73 2.27
N TYR A 111 4.00 -11.13 2.99
CA TYR A 111 4.31 -9.71 2.90
C TYR A 111 5.77 -9.53 2.53
N VAL A 112 6.01 -8.82 1.43
CA VAL A 112 7.35 -8.49 0.95
C VAL A 112 7.47 -7.00 0.76
N VAL A 113 8.52 -6.41 1.31
CA VAL A 113 8.80 -4.98 1.17
C VAL A 113 10.05 -4.78 0.33
N TYR A 114 9.95 -3.90 -0.65
CA TYR A 114 11.07 -3.36 -1.40
C TYR A 114 11.17 -1.85 -1.14
N SER A 115 12.40 -1.31 -1.09
CA SER A 115 12.67 0.10 -0.82
C SER A 115 13.52 0.73 -1.92
N VAL A 116 13.35 2.04 -2.10
CA VAL A 116 14.24 2.86 -2.94
C VAL A 116 15.69 2.83 -2.47
N ASP A 117 15.93 2.62 -1.17
CA ASP A 117 17.29 2.54 -0.60
C ASP A 117 18.11 1.38 -1.19
N ASP A 118 17.42 0.31 -1.62
CA ASP A 118 18.01 -0.84 -2.30
C ASP A 118 17.71 -0.82 -3.81
N PHE A 119 17.27 0.32 -4.36
CA PHE A 119 16.85 0.46 -5.75
C PHE A 119 15.76 -0.54 -6.18
N PHE A 120 14.98 -1.05 -5.22
CA PHE A 120 14.02 -2.14 -5.41
C PHE A 120 14.63 -3.44 -5.95
N ASP A 121 15.93 -3.70 -5.75
CA ASP A 121 16.63 -4.89 -6.24
C ASP A 121 16.26 -6.14 -5.43
N LYS A 122 16.25 -6.02 -4.09
CA LYS A 122 16.00 -7.12 -3.15
C LYS A 122 14.98 -6.74 -2.09
N PRO A 123 14.30 -7.75 -1.50
CA PRO A 123 13.45 -7.53 -0.34
C PRO A 123 14.23 -6.95 0.84
N VAL A 124 13.71 -5.86 1.42
CA VAL A 124 14.19 -5.30 2.70
C VAL A 124 13.41 -5.87 3.91
N LEU A 125 12.29 -6.54 3.65
CA LEU A 125 11.55 -7.32 4.64
C LEU A 125 10.79 -8.46 3.95
N LEU A 126 10.88 -9.65 4.55
CA LEU A 126 10.10 -10.85 4.20
C LEU A 126 9.39 -11.33 5.47
N THR A 127 8.06 -11.38 5.48
CA THR A 127 7.31 -11.84 6.66
C THR A 127 5.94 -12.41 6.31
N ASN A 128 5.51 -13.39 7.10
CA ASN A 128 4.13 -13.90 7.07
C ASN A 128 3.19 -13.15 8.04
N SER A 129 3.71 -12.17 8.79
CA SER A 129 3.02 -11.50 9.88
C SER A 129 2.78 -10.02 9.57
N SER A 130 1.51 -9.63 9.44
CA SER A 130 1.15 -8.21 9.31
C SER A 130 1.59 -7.38 10.52
N ARG A 131 1.69 -8.01 11.71
CA ARG A 131 2.19 -7.35 12.92
C ARG A 131 3.69 -7.02 12.80
N GLU A 132 4.48 -7.90 12.19
CA GLU A 132 5.91 -7.63 11.95
C GLU A 132 6.09 -6.54 10.89
N LEU A 133 5.31 -6.61 9.80
CA LEU A 133 5.26 -5.54 8.81
C LEU A 133 4.95 -4.18 9.44
N VAL A 134 3.92 -4.10 10.29
CA VAL A 134 3.57 -2.84 10.99
C VAL A 134 4.68 -2.40 11.96
N LYS A 135 5.34 -3.32 12.66
CA LYS A 135 6.47 -2.97 13.53
C LYS A 135 7.64 -2.40 12.72
N TRP A 136 7.96 -3.01 11.58
CA TRP A 136 9.02 -2.56 10.69
C TRP A 136 8.71 -1.19 10.08
N LEU A 137 7.50 -0.97 9.58
CA LEU A 137 7.03 0.33 9.07
C LEU A 137 7.15 1.44 10.13
N ASN A 138 6.93 1.09 11.40
CA ASN A 138 7.06 2.00 12.53
C ASN A 138 8.49 2.10 13.11
N GLY A 139 9.49 1.50 12.47
CA GLY A 139 10.89 1.54 12.93
C GLY A 139 11.18 0.78 14.23
N VAL A 140 10.25 -0.07 14.69
CA VAL A 140 10.39 -0.88 15.91
C VAL A 140 11.18 -2.17 15.63
N LEU A 141 11.11 -2.67 14.39
CA LEU A 141 11.90 -3.77 13.88
C LEU A 141 12.90 -3.20 12.88
N GLN A 142 14.17 -3.61 12.99
CA GLN A 142 15.23 -3.24 12.05
C GLN A 142 15.19 -4.13 10.83
#